data_AF-A0A949KVJ7-F1
#
_entry.id   AF-A0A949KVJ7-F1
#
_cell.length_a   1.000
_cell.length_b   1.000
_cell.length_c   1.000
_cell.angle_alpha   90.00
_cell.angle_beta   90.00
_cell.angle_gamma   90.00
#
_symmetry.space_group_name_H-M   'P 1'
#
loop_
_entity.id
_entity.type
_entity.pdbx_description
1 polymer ?
#
loop_
_entity_poly.entity_id
_entity_poly.type
_entity_poly.pdbx_seq_one_letter_code
_entity_poly.pdbx_strand_id
1 'polypeptide(L)'
;MIDLNYTFFVQLVNFLVILTVLNLILLRPIRGIIKKRAEIMSEKLGSIEDFAAKAEAKLESYKAALTGARVEGQELRMTLKAEGVAVESSVLAEAGAEAAEKVAAARKEIDGQKQTALKALRAQVSAYAKDVAGKVLIKA
;
A
#
# COMPACT_ATOMS: atom_id res chain seq x y z
N MET A 1 -11.02 89.39 44.49
CA MET A 1 -12.17 89.02 43.64
C MET A 1 -11.58 88.49 42.35
N ILE A 2 -12.13 87.42 41.78
CA ILE A 2 -11.66 86.93 40.47
C ILE A 2 -12.20 87.93 39.45
N ASP A 3 -11.37 88.89 39.06
CA ASP A 3 -11.74 89.83 38.00
C ASP A 3 -11.70 89.07 36.68
N LEU A 4 -12.90 88.80 36.15
CA LEU A 4 -13.12 88.10 34.89
C LEU A 4 -12.74 89.02 33.72
N ASN A 5 -11.44 89.25 33.56
CA ASN A 5 -10.87 90.10 32.52
C ASN A 5 -10.67 89.31 31.21
N TYR A 6 -10.56 90.03 30.09
CA TYR A 6 -10.28 89.46 28.76
C TYR A 6 -9.08 88.48 28.76
N THR A 7 -8.07 88.76 29.58
CA THR A 7 -6.89 87.90 29.77
C THR A 7 -7.24 86.48 30.28
N PHE A 8 -8.27 86.32 31.11
CA PHE A 8 -8.74 85.01 31.57
C PHE A 8 -9.30 84.17 30.41
N PHE A 9 -10.07 84.79 29.52
CA PHE A 9 -10.57 84.14 28.31
C PHE A 9 -9.44 83.76 27.35
N VAL A 10 -8.46 84.63 27.16
CA VAL A 10 -7.27 84.33 26.35
C VAL A 10 -6.46 83.16 26.95
N GLN A 11 -6.31 83.11 28.27
CA GLN A 11 -5.61 82.02 28.95
C GLN A 11 -6.40 80.70 28.90
N LEU A 12 -7.72 80.75 28.99
CA LEU A 12 -8.59 79.59 28.82
C LEU A 12 -8.50 79.02 27.39
N VAL A 13 -8.53 79.89 26.38
CA VAL A 13 -8.34 79.48 24.98
C VAL A 13 -6.95 78.87 24.79
N ASN A 14 -5.90 79.48 25.33
CA ASN A 14 -4.54 78.92 25.26
C ASN A 14 -4.45 77.53 25.90
N PHE A 15 -5.06 77.36 27.09
CA PHE A 15 -5.11 76.06 27.77
C PHE A 15 -5.86 75.00 26.93
N LEU A 16 -7.01 75.36 26.35
CA LEU A 16 -7.76 74.46 25.46
C LEU A 16 -6.98 74.09 24.19
N VAL A 17 -6.24 75.03 23.62
CA VAL A 17 -5.36 74.78 22.46
C VAL A 17 -4.24 73.80 22.85
N ILE A 18 -3.57 74.02 23.98
CA ILE A 18 -2.53 73.09 24.45
C ILE A 18 -3.12 71.71 24.77
N LEU A 19 -4.30 71.65 25.39
CA LEU A 19 -4.96 70.38 25.74
C LEU A 19 -5.37 69.61 24.49
N THR A 20 -5.90 70.29 23.47
CA THR A 20 -6.27 69.65 22.19
C THR A 20 -5.04 69.18 21.42
N VAL A 21 -3.96 69.97 21.38
CA VAL A 21 -2.68 69.57 20.79
C VAL A 21 -2.08 68.37 21.55
N LEU A 22 -2.10 68.39 22.88
CA LEU A 22 -1.60 67.30 23.70
C LEU A 22 -2.42 66.02 23.52
N ASN A 23 -3.74 66.12 23.44
CA ASN A 23 -4.61 64.98 23.14
C ASN A 23 -4.33 64.41 21.75
N LEU A 24 -4.15 65.27 20.75
CA LEU A 24 -3.83 64.86 19.39
C LEU A 24 -2.46 64.17 19.29
N ILE A 25 -1.45 64.69 20.00
CA ILE A 25 -0.06 64.23 19.92
C ILE A 25 0.22 63.04 20.85
N LEU A 26 -0.36 62.96 22.06
CA LEU A 26 -0.05 61.87 23.02
C LEU A 26 -1.10 60.75 23.02
N LEU A 27 -2.40 61.09 23.09
CA LEU A 27 -3.44 60.08 23.28
C LEU A 27 -3.68 59.23 22.02
N ARG A 28 -3.55 59.82 20.83
CA ARG A 28 -3.65 59.06 19.56
C ARG A 28 -2.56 57.99 19.39
N PRO A 29 -1.25 58.29 19.48
CA PRO A 29 -0.23 57.26 19.29
C PRO A 29 -0.22 56.22 20.40
N ILE A 30 -0.47 56.60 21.66
CA ILE A 30 -0.52 55.63 22.77
C ILE A 30 -1.63 54.59 22.53
N ARG A 31 -2.83 55.03 22.14
CA ARG A 31 -3.94 54.11 21.80
C ARG A 31 -3.60 53.25 20.59
N GLY A 32 -2.92 53.81 19.59
CA GLY A 32 -2.45 53.07 18.41
C GLY A 32 -1.47 51.94 18.76
N ILE A 33 -0.49 52.20 19.63
CA ILE A 33 0.50 51.20 20.06
C ILE A 33 -0.16 50.08 20.87
N ILE A 34 -1.09 50.41 21.77
CA ILE A 34 -1.82 49.41 22.57
C ILE A 34 -2.66 48.51 21.65
N LYS A 35 -3.41 49.09 20.71
CA LYS A 35 -4.18 48.31 19.72
C LYS A 35 -3.29 47.44 18.85
N LYS A 36 -2.18 47.99 18.33
CA LYS A 36 -1.23 47.26 17.50
C LYS A 36 -0.62 46.07 18.24
N ARG A 37 -0.29 46.23 19.54
CA ARG A 37 0.17 45.10 20.37
C ARG A 37 -0.90 44.05 20.56
N ALA A 38 -2.14 44.45 20.81
CA ALA A 38 -3.26 43.53 20.97
C ALA A 38 -3.55 42.76 19.67
N GLU A 39 -3.56 43.45 18.53
CA GLU A 39 -3.74 42.84 17.20
C GLU A 39 -2.62 41.84 16.88
N ILE A 40 -1.35 42.23 17.05
CA ILE A 40 -0.21 41.33 16.82
C ILE A 40 -0.29 40.09 17.72
N MET A 41 -0.70 40.26 18.98
CA MET A 41 -0.83 39.14 19.90
C MET A 41 -1.97 38.21 19.47
N SER A 42 -3.13 38.76 19.11
CA SER A 42 -4.29 38.01 18.61
C SER A 42 -3.98 37.27 17.31
N GLU A 43 -3.27 37.92 16.38
CA GLU A 43 -2.85 37.32 15.11
C GLU A 43 -1.87 36.17 15.37
N LYS A 44 -0.91 36.36 16.27
CA LYS A 44 0.03 35.29 16.65
C LYS A 44 -0.69 34.11 17.29
N LEU A 45 -1.61 34.34 18.22
CA LEU A 45 -2.43 33.29 18.83
C LEU A 45 -3.24 32.53 17.78
N GLY A 46 -3.97 33.24 16.91
CA GLY A 46 -4.73 32.61 15.83
C GLY A 46 -3.84 31.81 14.88
N SER A 47 -2.66 32.33 14.53
CA SER A 47 -1.71 31.60 13.67
C SER A 47 -1.15 30.34 14.32
N ILE A 48 -0.97 30.33 15.65
CA ILE A 48 -0.51 29.16 16.41
C ILE A 48 -1.62 28.12 16.46
N GLU A 49 -2.85 28.53 16.75
CA GLU A 49 -4.02 27.63 16.78
C GLU A 49 -4.27 27.01 15.40
N ASP A 50 -4.23 27.82 14.33
CA ASP A 50 -4.35 27.34 12.95
C ASP A 50 -3.23 26.38 12.58
N PHE A 51 -2.00 26.67 12.98
CA PHE A 51 -0.86 25.81 12.71
C PHE A 51 -0.98 24.48 13.46
N ALA A 52 -1.39 24.51 14.74
CA ALA A 52 -1.62 23.32 15.54
C ALA A 52 -2.74 22.45 14.94
N ALA A 53 -3.88 23.06 14.59
CA ALA A 53 -5.00 22.37 13.96
C ALA A 53 -4.60 21.74 12.61
N LYS A 54 -3.86 22.47 11.76
CA LYS A 54 -3.35 21.93 10.48
C LYS A 54 -2.34 20.81 10.69
N ALA A 55 -1.46 20.92 11.69
CA ALA A 55 -0.49 19.88 12.01
C ALA A 55 -1.17 18.61 12.51
N GLU A 56 -2.17 18.74 13.37
CA GLU A 56 -2.96 17.62 13.89
C GLU A 56 -3.75 16.93 12.77
N ALA A 57 -4.45 17.70 11.91
CA ALA A 57 -5.13 17.16 10.74
C ALA A 57 -4.17 16.45 9.76
N LYS A 58 -2.96 16.99 9.55
CA LYS A 58 -1.93 16.32 8.75
C LYS A 58 -1.44 15.03 9.40
N LEU A 59 -1.25 15.01 10.71
CA LEU A 59 -0.84 13.80 11.43
C LEU A 59 -1.93 12.74 11.38
N GLU A 60 -3.19 13.11 11.53
CA GLU A 60 -4.32 12.19 11.45
C GLU A 60 -4.45 11.59 10.05
N SER A 61 -4.44 12.43 9.01
CA SER A 61 -4.46 11.95 7.61
C SER A 61 -3.26 11.07 7.27
N TYR A 62 -2.06 11.41 7.76
CA TYR A 62 -0.87 10.57 7.58
C TYR A 62 -1.00 9.22 8.29
N LYS A 63 -1.49 9.21 9.53
CA LYS A 63 -1.76 7.96 10.27
C LYS A 63 -2.80 7.12 9.55
N ALA A 64 -3.89 7.73 9.09
CA ALA A 64 -4.94 7.07 8.33
C ALA A 64 -4.42 6.45 7.03
N ALA A 65 -3.60 7.20 6.27
CA ALA A 65 -2.96 6.69 5.06
C ALA A 65 -2.01 5.53 5.35
N LEU A 66 -1.22 5.60 6.43
CA LEU A 66 -0.33 4.52 6.83
C LEU A 66 -1.09 3.26 7.25
N THR A 67 -2.19 3.41 7.99
CA THR A 67 -3.05 2.28 8.34
C THR A 67 -3.74 1.69 7.12
N GLY A 68 -4.23 2.53 6.19
CA GLY A 68 -4.82 2.10 4.93
C GLY A 68 -3.84 1.29 4.09
N ALA A 69 -2.62 1.81 3.88
CA ALA A 69 -1.57 1.12 3.13
C ALA A 69 -1.17 -0.22 3.76
N ARG A 70 -1.20 -0.33 5.11
CA ARG A 70 -0.94 -1.60 5.79
C ARG A 70 -2.05 -2.63 5.56
N VAL A 71 -3.31 -2.20 5.61
CA VAL A 71 -4.46 -3.08 5.36
C VAL A 71 -4.44 -3.55 3.91
N GLU A 72 -4.27 -2.63 2.96
CA GLU A 72 -4.19 -2.94 1.53
C GLU A 72 -3.01 -3.87 1.23
N GLY A 73 -1.83 -3.62 1.82
CA GLY A 73 -0.67 -4.50 1.69
C GLY A 73 -0.89 -5.90 2.28
N GLN A 74 -1.61 -6.01 3.41
CA GLN A 74 -1.98 -7.29 3.98
C GLN A 74 -2.97 -8.05 3.10
N GLU A 75 -3.99 -7.36 2.59
CA GLU A 75 -4.99 -7.91 1.68
C GLU A 75 -4.34 -8.41 0.39
N LEU A 76 -3.51 -7.58 -0.25
CA LEU A 76 -2.74 -7.95 -1.44
C LEU A 76 -1.87 -9.18 -1.18
N ARG A 77 -1.18 -9.23 -0.04
CA ARG A 77 -0.35 -10.39 0.33
C ARG A 77 -1.20 -11.65 0.53
N MET A 78 -2.39 -11.55 1.10
CA MET A 78 -3.29 -12.69 1.26
C MET A 78 -3.81 -13.17 -0.10
N THR A 79 -4.20 -12.26 -0.98
CA THR A 79 -4.65 -12.58 -2.34
C THR A 79 -3.55 -13.27 -3.14
N LEU A 80 -2.34 -12.71 -3.17
CA LEU A 80 -1.20 -13.33 -3.86
C LEU A 80 -0.83 -14.70 -3.28
N LYS A 81 -0.96 -14.88 -1.96
CA LYS A 81 -0.72 -16.18 -1.33
C LYS A 81 -1.80 -17.19 -1.74
N ALA A 82 -3.07 -16.79 -1.78
CA ALA A 82 -4.17 -17.65 -2.20
C ALA A 82 -4.05 -18.04 -3.68
N GLU A 83 -3.71 -17.08 -4.55
CA GLU A 83 -3.41 -17.33 -5.96
C GLU A 83 -2.21 -18.27 -6.11
N GLY A 84 -1.13 -18.05 -5.36
CA GLY A 84 0.04 -18.92 -5.38
C GLY A 84 -0.28 -20.37 -5.00
N VAL A 85 -1.08 -20.57 -3.95
CA VAL A 85 -1.53 -21.92 -3.54
C VAL A 85 -2.44 -22.55 -4.60
N ALA A 86 -3.33 -21.77 -5.23
CA ALA A 86 -4.19 -22.26 -6.30
C ALA A 86 -3.38 -22.70 -7.53
N VAL A 87 -2.39 -21.90 -7.94
CA VAL A 87 -1.47 -22.22 -9.04
C VAL A 87 -0.63 -23.45 -8.70
N GLU A 88 -0.06 -23.52 -7.50
CA GLU A 88 0.70 -24.68 -7.05
C GLU A 88 -0.15 -25.95 -7.10
N SER A 89 -1.38 -25.90 -6.57
CA SER A 89 -2.31 -27.03 -6.63
C SER A 89 -2.66 -27.44 -8.06
N SER A 90 -2.85 -26.48 -8.97
CA SER A 90 -3.12 -26.76 -10.39
C SER A 90 -1.94 -27.44 -11.06
N VAL A 91 -0.73 -26.91 -10.87
CA VAL A 91 0.50 -27.45 -11.45
C VAL A 91 0.77 -28.86 -10.90
N LEU A 92 0.56 -29.09 -9.61
CA LEU A 92 0.74 -30.42 -9.01
C LEU A 92 -0.27 -31.43 -9.55
N ALA A 93 -1.52 -31.02 -9.75
CA ALA A 93 -2.56 -31.86 -10.33
C ALA A 93 -2.24 -32.22 -11.80
N GLU A 94 -1.82 -31.24 -12.59
CA GLU A 94 -1.42 -31.42 -13.99
C GLU A 94 -0.20 -32.34 -14.11
N ALA A 95 0.86 -32.08 -13.32
CA ALA A 95 2.04 -32.94 -13.29
C ALA A 95 1.71 -34.38 -12.83
N GLY A 96 0.79 -34.53 -11.87
CA GLY A 96 0.31 -35.84 -11.44
C GLY A 96 -0.47 -36.58 -12.54
N ALA A 97 -1.31 -35.87 -13.28
CA ALA A 97 -2.04 -36.42 -14.43
C ALA A 97 -1.09 -36.84 -15.56
N GLU A 98 -0.13 -36.00 -15.92
CA GLU A 98 0.88 -36.34 -16.93
C GLU A 98 1.73 -37.56 -16.50
N ALA A 99 2.13 -37.63 -15.23
CA ALA A 99 2.88 -38.76 -14.71
C ALA A 99 2.05 -40.05 -14.78
N ALA A 100 0.76 -39.99 -14.42
CA ALA A 100 -0.15 -41.13 -14.53
C ALA A 100 -0.33 -41.58 -15.99
N GLU A 101 -0.47 -40.64 -16.92
CA GLU A 101 -0.58 -40.92 -18.35
C GLU A 101 0.70 -41.57 -18.90
N LYS A 102 1.87 -41.04 -18.56
CA LYS A 102 3.17 -41.62 -18.95
C LYS A 102 3.34 -43.04 -18.41
N VAL A 103 2.95 -43.29 -17.16
CA VAL A 103 3.01 -44.63 -16.56
C VAL A 103 2.03 -45.59 -17.24
N ALA A 104 0.81 -45.13 -17.57
CA ALA A 104 -0.17 -45.94 -18.28
C ALA A 104 0.31 -46.29 -19.70
N ALA A 105 0.88 -45.32 -20.43
CA ALA A 105 1.47 -45.52 -21.75
C ALA A 105 2.64 -46.53 -21.70
N ALA A 106 3.56 -46.37 -20.75
CA ALA A 106 4.68 -47.28 -20.56
C ALA A 106 4.22 -48.72 -20.25
N ARG A 107 3.19 -48.88 -19.39
CA ARG A 107 2.60 -50.20 -19.11
C ARG A 107 2.02 -50.85 -20.37
N LYS A 108 1.28 -50.08 -21.17
CA LYS A 108 0.70 -50.55 -22.44
C LYS A 108 1.78 -50.98 -23.44
N GLU A 109 2.88 -50.23 -23.51
CA GLU A 109 4.02 -50.56 -24.37
C GLU A 109 4.72 -51.85 -23.90
N ILE A 110 4.95 -52.00 -22.60
CA ILE A 110 5.52 -53.23 -22.01
C ILE A 110 4.64 -54.46 -22.32
N ASP A 111 3.32 -54.33 -22.22
CA ASP A 111 2.41 -55.43 -22.54
C ASP A 111 2.45 -55.79 -24.04
N GLY A 112 2.56 -54.78 -24.92
CA GLY A 112 2.77 -54.99 -26.36
C GLY A 112 4.10 -55.69 -26.67
N GLN A 113 5.18 -55.27 -26.01
CA GLN A 113 6.50 -55.89 -26.14
C GLN A 113 6.48 -57.35 -25.64
N LYS A 114 5.81 -57.62 -24.50
CA LYS A 114 5.60 -58.99 -23.99
C LYS A 114 4.89 -59.88 -25.00
N GLN A 115 3.79 -59.42 -25.60
CA GLN A 115 3.07 -60.20 -26.60
C GLN A 115 3.94 -60.49 -27.83
N THR A 116 4.72 -59.51 -28.28
CA THR A 116 5.64 -59.65 -29.41
C THR A 116 6.75 -60.65 -29.11
N ALA A 117 7.37 -60.55 -27.92
CA ALA A 117 8.39 -61.50 -27.47
C ALA A 117 7.84 -62.92 -27.33
N LEU A 118 6.62 -63.09 -26.80
CA LEU A 118 5.96 -64.40 -26.72
C LEU A 118 5.66 -65.00 -28.10
N LYS A 119 5.25 -64.18 -29.08
CA LYS A 119 5.07 -64.64 -30.47
C LYS A 119 6.40 -65.07 -31.09
N ALA A 120 7.46 -64.29 -30.91
CA ALA A 120 8.79 -64.63 -31.39
C ALA A 120 9.33 -65.92 -30.76
N LEU A 121 9.15 -66.11 -29.45
CA LEU A 121 9.55 -67.32 -28.75
C LEU A 121 8.80 -68.55 -29.26
N ARG A 122 7.47 -68.45 -29.47
CA ARG A 122 6.68 -69.55 -30.06
C ARG A 122 7.14 -69.90 -31.49
N ALA A 123 7.48 -68.90 -32.30
CA ALA A 123 8.02 -69.13 -33.64
C ALA A 123 9.37 -69.86 -33.59
N GLN A 124 10.27 -69.46 -32.68
CA GLN A 124 11.54 -70.13 -32.46
C GLN A 124 11.37 -71.56 -31.94
N VAL A 125 10.49 -71.79 -30.96
CA VAL A 125 10.19 -73.15 -30.46
C VAL A 125 9.64 -74.05 -31.57
N SER A 126 8.77 -73.53 -32.43
CA SER A 126 8.25 -74.29 -33.58
C SER A 126 9.34 -74.64 -34.59
N ALA A 127 10.29 -73.73 -34.81
CA ALA A 127 11.46 -73.98 -35.66
C ALA A 127 12.40 -75.04 -35.05
N TYR A 128 12.70 -74.95 -33.76
CA TYR A 128 13.49 -75.95 -33.04
C TYR A 128 12.80 -77.32 -33.02
N ALA A 129 11.48 -77.37 -32.81
CA ALA A 129 10.72 -78.62 -32.84
C ALA A 129 10.76 -79.30 -34.22
N LYS A 130 10.70 -78.52 -35.32
CA LYS A 130 10.88 -79.05 -36.68
C LYS A 130 12.30 -79.56 -36.92
N ASP A 131 13.33 -78.86 -36.43
CA ASP A 131 14.72 -79.29 -36.58
C ASP A 131 15.02 -80.59 -35.81
N VAL A 132 14.46 -80.73 -34.61
CA VAL A 132 14.54 -81.97 -33.82
C VAL A 132 13.77 -83.11 -34.50
N ALA A 133 12.54 -82.86 -34.97
CA ALA A 133 11.76 -83.87 -35.69
C ALA A 133 12.46 -84.35 -36.97
N GLY A 134 13.09 -83.43 -37.72
CA GLY A 134 13.90 -83.76 -38.89
C GLY A 134 15.11 -84.64 -38.55
N LYS A 135 15.82 -84.35 -37.46
CA LYS A 135 16.96 -85.16 -37.00
C LYS A 135 16.56 -86.55 -36.49
N VAL A 136 15.35 -86.72 -35.95
CA VAL A 136 14.84 -88.02 -35.49
C VAL A 136 14.35 -88.87 -36.67
N LEU A 137 13.68 -88.27 -37.67
CA LEU A 137 13.20 -88.97 -38.87
C LEU A 137 14.30 -89.42 -39.83
N ILE A 138 15.47 -88.76 -39.85
CA ILE A 138 16.63 -89.20 -40.65
C ILE A 138 17.35 -90.40 -40.00
N LYS A 139 16.99 -90.77 -38.76
CA LYS A 139 17.65 -91.85 -37.99
C LYS A 139 16.83 -93.14 -37.88
N ALA A 140 15.75 -93.26 -38.65
CA ALA A 140 14.99 -94.50 -38.89
C ALA A 140 15.16 -94.92 -40.35
#